data_AF-A0A834XID3-F1
#
_entry.id   AF-A0A834XID3-F1
#
_cell.length_a   1.000
_cell.length_b   1.000
_cell.length_c   1.000
_cell.angle_alpha   90.00
_cell.angle_beta   90.00
_cell.angle_gamma   90.00
#
_symmetry.space_group_name_H-M   'P 1'
#
loop_
_entity.id
_entity.type
_entity.pdbx_description
1 polymer ?
#
loop_
_entity_poly.entity_id
_entity_poly.type
_entity_poly.pdbx_seq_one_letter_code
_entity_poly.pdbx_strand_id
1 'polypeptide(L)'
;MEGRSLIISYCQNKEGFIDTEKQKLSRIIMKHEIESDHPTPVLLEKLEFKRDRFINLAAEIAETFPTEDQKLYYRPSVKSKNPGGTLYSAFEGIKFNFRKSGLLKKTGPREVVDFTPTENDLSAIEWLKTHRDAVDIDIVAKWDSTFHFRKNLLKSKTNCISVDDYCQQFLVLDSVIGADLLQSDFEREFPGKNDKDAIILSLLPYIIAADRIRKRKINKKSDNSEEIGEEIAGSSNGKYLTSFLERRSSLFIHAQSSAEIAVGVNKYKAHLKATKLKFQPVPLFVGPLSSVDSSYVILNNIRYKTDKPLHAKNLACQIYWALDCHYPSQAKSI
;
A
#
# COMPACT_ATOMS: atom_id res chain seq x y z
N MET A 1 2.46 -40.04 -5.35
CA MET A 1 1.45 -40.50 -4.35
C MET A 1 0.23 -39.58 -4.27
N GLU A 2 0.37 -38.26 -4.40
CA GLU A 2 -0.75 -37.32 -4.24
C GLU A 2 -1.93 -37.54 -5.20
N GLY A 3 -1.68 -37.81 -6.48
CA GLY A 3 -2.75 -38.08 -7.46
C GLY A 3 -3.61 -39.30 -7.11
N ARG A 4 -3.01 -40.35 -6.55
CA ARG A 4 -3.74 -41.57 -6.13
C ARG A 4 -4.77 -41.28 -5.05
N SER A 5 -4.46 -40.39 -4.10
CA SER A 5 -5.41 -40.00 -3.05
C SER A 5 -6.63 -39.27 -3.60
N LEU A 6 -6.46 -38.45 -4.64
CA LEU A 6 -7.57 -37.74 -5.29
C LEU A 6 -8.49 -38.72 -6.02
N ILE A 7 -7.91 -39.67 -6.76
CA ILE A 7 -8.70 -40.69 -7.48
C ILE A 7 -9.53 -41.52 -6.50
N ILE A 8 -8.93 -41.98 -5.39
CA ILE A 8 -9.65 -42.74 -4.36
C ILE A 8 -10.78 -41.90 -3.76
N SER A 9 -10.51 -40.64 -3.41
CA SER A 9 -11.52 -39.74 -2.85
C SER A 9 -12.68 -39.52 -3.81
N TYR A 10 -12.40 -39.30 -5.10
CA TYR A 10 -13.42 -39.16 -6.14
C TYR A 10 -14.25 -40.43 -6.31
N CYS A 11 -13.63 -41.62 -6.31
CA CYS A 11 -14.37 -42.87 -6.40
C CYS A 11 -15.29 -43.11 -5.19
N GLN A 12 -14.92 -42.60 -4.02
CA GLN A 12 -15.72 -42.69 -2.80
C GLN A 12 -16.83 -41.62 -2.76
N ASN A 13 -16.55 -40.43 -3.30
CA ASN A 13 -17.45 -39.29 -3.29
C ASN A 13 -18.10 -39.08 -4.66
N LYS A 14 -19.36 -39.51 -4.80
CA LYS A 14 -20.13 -39.40 -6.06
C LYS A 14 -20.56 -37.96 -6.40
N GLU A 15 -20.28 -36.98 -5.53
CA GLU A 15 -20.67 -35.57 -5.72
C GLU A 15 -19.55 -34.70 -6.33
N GLY A 16 -18.42 -35.32 -6.69
CA GLY A 16 -17.24 -34.64 -7.22
C GLY A 16 -16.25 -34.21 -6.14
N PHE A 17 -15.27 -33.41 -6.53
CA PHE A 17 -14.20 -32.93 -5.68
C PHE A 17 -14.66 -31.76 -4.79
N ILE A 18 -14.24 -31.79 -3.52
CA ILE A 18 -14.33 -30.60 -2.67
C ILE A 18 -13.28 -29.56 -3.10
N ASP A 19 -13.45 -28.30 -2.71
CA ASP A 19 -12.59 -27.19 -3.18
C ASP A 19 -11.09 -27.41 -2.92
N THR A 20 -10.74 -28.03 -1.80
CA THR A 20 -9.35 -28.34 -1.46
C THR A 20 -8.74 -29.38 -2.41
N GLU A 21 -9.54 -30.34 -2.85
CA GLU A 21 -9.16 -31.37 -3.81
C GLU A 21 -9.04 -30.80 -5.22
N LYS A 22 -9.98 -29.92 -5.63
CA LYS A 22 -9.92 -29.19 -6.91
C LYS A 22 -8.63 -28.37 -7.02
N GLN A 23 -8.27 -27.66 -5.96
CA GLN A 23 -7.01 -26.91 -5.88
C GLN A 23 -5.79 -27.82 -5.96
N LYS A 24 -5.82 -28.98 -5.28
CA LYS A 24 -4.73 -29.95 -5.29
C LYS A 24 -4.55 -30.57 -6.67
N LEU A 25 -5.63 -31.01 -7.31
CA LEU A 25 -5.66 -31.52 -8.68
C LEU A 25 -5.06 -30.49 -9.65
N SER A 26 -5.54 -29.25 -9.59
CA SER A 26 -5.07 -28.16 -10.44
C SER A 26 -3.57 -27.89 -10.29
N ARG A 27 -3.04 -27.95 -9.06
CA ARG A 27 -1.59 -27.80 -8.81
C ARG A 27 -0.77 -28.93 -9.42
N ILE A 28 -1.25 -30.18 -9.29
CA ILE A 28 -0.56 -31.36 -9.85
C ILE A 28 -0.51 -31.26 -11.38
N ILE A 29 -1.64 -30.95 -12.03
CA ILE A 29 -1.73 -30.81 -13.49
C ILE A 29 -0.81 -29.69 -13.97
N MET A 30 -0.91 -28.48 -13.38
CA MET A 30 -0.08 -27.35 -13.81
C MET A 30 1.41 -27.60 -13.61
N LYS A 31 1.78 -28.28 -12.51
CA LYS A 31 3.18 -28.66 -12.27
C LYS A 31 3.68 -29.61 -13.35
N HIS A 32 2.92 -30.64 -13.67
CA HIS A 32 3.28 -31.61 -14.71
C HIS A 32 3.41 -30.94 -16.09
N GLU A 33 2.48 -30.06 -16.46
CA GLU A 33 2.54 -29.32 -17.73
C GLU A 33 3.79 -28.46 -17.85
N ILE A 34 4.12 -27.68 -16.81
CA ILE A 34 5.31 -26.82 -16.82
C ILE A 34 6.60 -27.64 -16.82
N GLU A 35 6.67 -28.74 -16.05
CA GLU A 35 7.82 -29.64 -16.04
C GLU A 35 8.02 -30.36 -17.38
N SER A 36 6.94 -30.62 -18.12
CA SER A 36 7.01 -31.23 -19.45
C SER A 36 7.58 -30.26 -20.49
N ASP A 37 7.19 -28.99 -20.44
CA ASP A 37 7.70 -27.94 -21.33
C ASP A 37 9.12 -27.48 -20.94
N HIS A 38 9.46 -27.57 -19.66
CA HIS A 38 10.72 -27.08 -19.09
C HIS A 38 11.35 -28.13 -18.15
N PRO A 39 11.90 -29.23 -18.70
CA PRO A 39 12.40 -30.35 -17.91
C PRO A 39 13.67 -30.01 -17.11
N THR A 40 14.38 -28.94 -17.47
CA THR A 40 15.58 -28.48 -16.76
C THR A 40 15.33 -27.12 -16.10
N PRO A 41 15.82 -26.93 -14.86
CA PRO A 41 15.70 -25.65 -14.15
C PRO A 41 16.65 -24.61 -14.77
N VAL A 42 16.19 -23.98 -15.85
CA VAL A 42 16.87 -22.86 -16.50
C VAL A 42 16.20 -21.56 -16.06
N LEU A 43 16.98 -20.47 -15.96
CA LEU A 43 16.42 -19.14 -15.74
C LEU A 43 15.50 -18.78 -16.91
N LEU A 44 14.20 -18.74 -16.65
CA LEU A 44 13.21 -18.35 -17.64
C LEU A 44 13.10 -16.83 -17.69
N GLU A 45 13.14 -16.25 -18.88
CA GLU A 45 12.82 -14.84 -19.08
C GLU A 45 11.33 -14.59 -18.89
N LYS A 46 10.52 -15.53 -19.36
CA LYS A 46 9.06 -15.47 -19.29
C LYS A 46 8.51 -16.89 -19.18
N LEU A 47 7.54 -17.06 -18.29
CA LEU A 47 6.74 -18.29 -18.19
C LEU A 47 5.33 -17.95 -18.70
N GLU A 48 5.05 -18.35 -19.93
CA GLU A 48 3.76 -18.17 -20.59
C GLU A 48 3.01 -19.49 -20.65
N PHE A 49 1.71 -19.43 -20.40
CA PHE A 49 0.81 -20.57 -20.58
C PHE A 49 -0.35 -20.12 -21.46
N LYS A 50 -0.49 -20.75 -22.63
CA LYS A 50 -1.46 -20.32 -23.64
C LYS A 50 -2.88 -20.48 -23.12
N ARG A 51 -3.74 -19.51 -23.45
CA ARG A 51 -5.17 -19.51 -23.06
C ARG A 51 -5.87 -20.81 -23.48
N ASP A 52 -5.63 -21.26 -24.72
CA ASP A 52 -6.29 -22.44 -25.26
C ASP A 52 -5.91 -23.70 -24.48
N ARG A 53 -4.69 -23.77 -23.94
CA ARG A 53 -4.27 -24.91 -23.12
C ARG A 53 -5.07 -24.98 -21.81
N PHE A 54 -5.38 -23.85 -21.17
CA PHE A 54 -6.26 -23.85 -20.00
C PHE A 54 -7.69 -24.32 -20.32
N ILE A 55 -8.22 -23.94 -21.49
CA ILE A 55 -9.55 -24.36 -21.93
C ILE A 55 -9.58 -25.87 -22.14
N ASN A 56 -8.56 -26.41 -22.83
CA ASN A 56 -8.43 -27.83 -23.10
C ASN A 56 -8.26 -28.64 -21.81
N LEU A 57 -7.38 -28.22 -20.90
CA LEU A 57 -7.18 -28.92 -19.62
C LEU A 57 -8.44 -28.93 -18.76
N ALA A 58 -9.20 -27.83 -18.74
CA ALA A 58 -10.48 -27.81 -18.03
C ALA A 58 -11.50 -28.78 -18.66
N ALA A 59 -11.49 -28.93 -19.98
CA ALA A 59 -12.35 -29.89 -20.69
C ALA A 59 -11.92 -31.34 -20.41
N GLU A 60 -10.63 -31.65 -20.49
CA GLU A 60 -10.05 -32.96 -20.18
C GLU A 60 -10.39 -33.39 -18.74
N ILE A 61 -10.38 -32.45 -17.78
CA ILE A 61 -10.81 -32.71 -16.40
C ILE A 61 -12.28 -33.07 -16.33
N ALA A 62 -13.17 -32.31 -16.98
CA ALA A 62 -14.61 -32.57 -16.97
C ALA A 62 -14.96 -33.89 -17.71
N GLU A 63 -14.19 -34.25 -18.74
CA GLU A 63 -14.31 -35.54 -19.43
C GLU A 63 -13.88 -36.71 -18.54
N THR A 64 -12.75 -36.56 -17.83
CA THR A 64 -12.22 -37.60 -16.93
C THR A 64 -13.07 -37.74 -15.66
N PHE A 65 -13.63 -36.65 -15.18
CA PHE A 65 -14.43 -36.56 -13.95
C PHE A 65 -15.80 -35.94 -14.27
N PRO A 66 -16.79 -36.73 -14.75
CA PRO A 66 -18.05 -36.19 -15.28
C PRO A 66 -18.92 -35.37 -14.34
N THR A 67 -18.63 -35.41 -13.03
CA THR A 67 -19.34 -34.59 -12.01
C THR A 67 -18.76 -33.18 -11.87
N GLU A 68 -17.61 -32.90 -12.49
CA GLU A 68 -16.91 -31.63 -12.41
C GLU A 68 -17.38 -30.64 -13.48
N ASP A 69 -17.54 -29.36 -13.10
CA ASP A 69 -17.83 -28.27 -14.03
C ASP A 69 -16.52 -27.64 -14.54
N GLN A 70 -16.31 -27.69 -15.86
CA GLN A 70 -15.21 -27.04 -16.57
C GLN A 70 -14.98 -25.58 -16.13
N LYS A 71 -16.06 -24.82 -15.86
CA LYS A 71 -15.99 -23.40 -15.51
C LYS A 71 -15.32 -23.14 -14.16
N LEU A 72 -15.30 -24.13 -13.27
CA LEU A 72 -14.61 -24.03 -11.97
C LEU A 72 -13.09 -24.09 -12.14
N TYR A 73 -12.61 -24.85 -13.12
CA TYR A 73 -11.18 -25.04 -13.40
C TYR A 73 -10.60 -23.90 -14.20
N TYR A 74 -11.32 -23.41 -15.22
CA TYR A 74 -10.90 -22.24 -15.97
C TYR A 74 -12.07 -21.40 -16.45
N ARG A 75 -11.97 -20.09 -16.20
CA ARG A 75 -12.85 -19.08 -16.77
C ARG A 75 -12.02 -18.08 -17.56
N PRO A 76 -12.20 -17.97 -18.88
CA PRO A 76 -11.45 -17.02 -19.69
C PRO A 76 -11.75 -15.58 -19.28
N SER A 77 -10.83 -14.67 -19.62
CA SER A 77 -11.02 -13.23 -19.43
C SER A 77 -12.19 -12.71 -20.28
N VAL A 78 -13.03 -11.87 -19.69
CA VAL A 78 -14.15 -11.20 -20.35
C VAL A 78 -14.19 -9.74 -19.93
N LYS A 79 -14.26 -8.81 -20.92
CA LYS A 79 -14.54 -7.38 -20.74
C LYS A 79 -13.99 -6.80 -19.43
N SER A 80 -12.66 -6.71 -19.31
CA SER A 80 -11.89 -6.19 -18.15
C SER A 80 -11.71 -7.09 -16.92
N LYS A 81 -12.32 -8.28 -16.86
CA LYS A 81 -12.04 -9.25 -15.78
C LYS A 81 -10.86 -10.15 -16.14
N ASN A 82 -9.91 -10.27 -15.23
CA ASN A 82 -8.82 -11.25 -15.36
C ASN A 82 -9.37 -12.67 -15.49
N PRO A 83 -8.64 -13.59 -16.15
CA PRO A 83 -9.02 -15.00 -16.16
C PRO A 83 -9.06 -15.54 -14.72
N GLY A 84 -9.86 -16.57 -14.50
CA GLY A 84 -10.05 -17.18 -13.18
C GLY A 84 -10.13 -18.70 -13.25
N GLY A 85 -10.46 -19.31 -12.12
CA GLY A 85 -10.50 -20.76 -11.94
C GLY A 85 -9.28 -21.31 -11.22
N THR A 86 -9.38 -22.57 -10.79
CA THR A 86 -8.35 -23.21 -9.98
C THR A 86 -7.06 -23.51 -10.76
N LEU A 87 -7.14 -23.80 -12.07
CA LEU A 87 -5.95 -23.99 -12.91
C LEU A 87 -5.15 -22.70 -13.05
N TYR A 88 -5.83 -21.59 -13.34
CA TYR A 88 -5.15 -20.29 -13.46
C TYR A 88 -4.53 -19.84 -12.14
N SER A 89 -5.23 -20.07 -11.03
CA SER A 89 -4.71 -19.77 -9.68
C SER A 89 -3.50 -20.64 -9.32
N ALA A 90 -3.51 -21.92 -9.69
CA ALA A 90 -2.37 -22.82 -9.54
C ALA A 90 -1.15 -22.34 -10.36
N PHE A 91 -1.37 -21.93 -11.62
CA PHE A 91 -0.34 -21.37 -12.49
C PHE A 91 0.30 -20.09 -11.91
N GLU A 92 -0.51 -19.13 -11.44
CA GLU A 92 0.02 -17.91 -10.80
C GLU A 92 0.80 -18.23 -9.51
N GLY A 93 0.37 -19.24 -8.74
CA GLY A 93 1.12 -19.74 -7.59
C GLY A 93 2.49 -20.33 -7.97
N ILE A 94 2.56 -21.08 -9.07
CA ILE A 94 3.83 -21.62 -9.59
C ILE A 94 4.73 -20.47 -10.06
N LYS A 95 4.20 -19.51 -10.84
CA LYS A 95 4.96 -18.30 -11.25
C LYS A 95 5.51 -17.52 -10.07
N PHE A 96 4.72 -17.36 -9.01
CA PHE A 96 5.17 -16.72 -7.78
C PHE A 96 6.35 -17.47 -7.15
N ASN A 97 6.27 -18.80 -7.06
CA ASN A 97 7.36 -19.62 -6.52
C ASN A 97 8.62 -19.55 -7.38
N PHE A 98 8.51 -19.55 -8.70
CA PHE A 98 9.65 -19.40 -9.61
C PHE A 98 10.33 -18.04 -9.48
N ARG A 99 9.56 -16.95 -9.32
CA ARG A 99 10.13 -15.62 -9.04
C ARG A 99 10.83 -15.57 -7.68
N LYS A 100 10.28 -16.27 -6.69
CA LYS A 100 10.84 -16.36 -5.34
C LYS A 100 12.15 -17.15 -5.32
N SER A 101 12.27 -18.21 -6.11
CA SER A 101 13.49 -19.01 -6.24
C SER A 101 14.53 -18.43 -7.20
N GLY A 102 14.20 -17.34 -7.92
CA GLY A 102 15.08 -16.75 -8.92
C GLY A 102 15.13 -17.51 -10.25
N LEU A 103 14.23 -18.49 -10.46
CA LEU A 103 14.12 -19.26 -11.71
C LEU A 103 13.30 -18.54 -12.79
N LEU A 104 12.52 -17.51 -12.42
CA LEU A 104 11.83 -16.65 -13.37
C LEU A 104 12.30 -15.22 -13.13
N LYS A 105 12.83 -14.56 -14.18
CA LYS A 105 13.20 -13.15 -14.12
C LYS A 105 12.01 -12.38 -13.55
N LYS A 106 12.26 -11.59 -12.50
CA LYS A 106 11.25 -10.63 -12.05
C LYS A 106 10.96 -9.77 -13.28
N THR A 107 9.70 -9.75 -13.72
CA THR A 107 9.24 -8.74 -14.67
C THR A 107 9.64 -7.43 -14.00
N GLY A 108 10.67 -6.77 -14.54
CA GLY A 108 11.28 -5.64 -13.88
C GLY A 108 10.17 -4.63 -13.56
N PRO A 109 10.32 -3.80 -12.52
CA PRO A 109 9.62 -2.52 -12.55
C PRO A 109 9.87 -1.96 -13.95
N ARG A 110 8.79 -1.62 -14.67
CA ARG A 110 8.82 -0.95 -15.98
C ARG A 110 10.05 -0.06 -16.00
N GLU A 111 11.02 -0.34 -16.88
CA GLU A 111 12.33 0.33 -16.86
C GLU A 111 12.09 1.80 -16.55
N VAL A 112 12.52 2.20 -15.35
CA VAL A 112 12.46 3.59 -14.96
C VAL A 112 13.47 4.20 -15.90
N VAL A 113 12.97 4.79 -16.99
CA VAL A 113 13.80 5.54 -17.91
C VAL A 113 14.55 6.53 -17.03
N ASP A 114 15.87 6.35 -16.91
CA ASP A 114 16.69 7.25 -16.11
C ASP A 114 16.51 8.63 -16.71
N PHE A 115 15.74 9.46 -16.00
CA PHE A 115 15.42 10.80 -16.43
C PHE A 115 16.71 11.60 -16.35
N THR A 116 17.31 11.89 -17.51
CA THR A 116 18.40 12.85 -17.63
C THR A 116 17.78 14.24 -17.76
N PRO A 117 17.85 15.10 -16.73
CA PRO A 117 17.28 16.44 -16.80
C PRO A 117 17.93 17.24 -17.92
N THR A 118 17.11 17.96 -18.69
CA THR A 118 17.60 18.93 -19.67
C THR A 118 18.13 20.18 -18.95
N GLU A 119 18.87 21.05 -19.65
CA GLU A 119 19.33 22.32 -19.10
C GLU A 119 18.16 23.20 -18.61
N ASN A 120 17.04 23.18 -19.34
CA ASN A 120 15.81 23.86 -18.93
C ASN A 120 15.23 23.28 -17.63
N ASP A 121 15.26 21.95 -17.47
CA ASP A 121 14.80 21.31 -16.23
C ASP A 121 15.68 21.72 -15.04
N LEU A 122 17.01 21.77 -15.23
CA LEU A 122 17.94 22.19 -14.18
C LEU A 122 17.70 23.65 -13.76
N SER A 123 17.47 24.53 -14.73
CA SER A 123 17.11 25.94 -14.47
C SER A 123 15.78 26.03 -13.70
N ALA A 124 14.75 25.30 -14.13
CA ALA A 124 13.46 25.24 -13.44
C ALA A 124 13.59 24.68 -12.00
N ILE A 125 14.39 23.63 -11.80
CA ILE A 125 14.68 23.05 -10.48
C ILE A 125 15.32 24.09 -9.58
N GLU A 126 16.37 24.79 -10.04
CA GLU A 126 17.06 25.78 -9.22
C GLU A 126 16.18 26.98 -8.88
N TRP A 127 15.30 27.35 -9.81
CA TRP A 127 14.28 28.35 -9.57
C TRP A 127 13.31 27.91 -8.45
N LEU A 128 12.77 26.69 -8.52
CA LEU A 128 11.84 26.15 -7.51
C LEU A 128 12.46 26.04 -6.10
N LYS A 129 13.79 25.93 -6.01
CA LYS A 129 14.49 25.91 -4.72
C LYS A 129 14.61 27.27 -4.06
N THR A 130 14.58 28.35 -4.83
CA THR A 130 14.89 29.71 -4.33
C THR A 130 13.65 30.57 -4.12
N HIS A 131 12.52 30.24 -4.75
CA HIS A 131 11.31 31.07 -4.74
C HIS A 131 10.23 30.50 -3.79
N ARG A 132 9.71 31.35 -2.88
CA ARG A 132 8.60 31.01 -1.97
C ARG A 132 7.25 31.49 -2.50
N ASP A 133 7.10 32.77 -2.78
CA ASP A 133 5.76 33.40 -2.86
C ASP A 133 5.43 34.03 -4.22
N ALA A 134 6.02 33.56 -5.32
CA ALA A 134 5.68 34.14 -6.61
C ALA A 134 4.26 33.69 -7.00
N VAL A 135 3.32 34.61 -7.22
CA VAL A 135 2.04 34.35 -7.92
C VAL A 135 2.30 34.17 -9.43
N ASP A 136 3.50 33.67 -9.76
CA ASP A 136 3.98 33.53 -11.10
C ASP A 136 3.26 32.35 -11.74
N ILE A 137 2.60 32.63 -12.87
CA ILE A 137 1.89 31.65 -13.68
C ILE A 137 2.81 30.47 -14.04
N ASP A 138 4.12 30.72 -14.08
CA ASP A 138 5.10 29.72 -14.45
C ASP A 138 5.40 28.68 -13.36
N ILE A 139 4.99 28.85 -12.10
CA ILE A 139 5.33 27.88 -11.05
C ILE A 139 4.80 26.50 -11.39
N VAL A 140 3.52 26.41 -11.79
CA VAL A 140 2.89 25.13 -12.12
C VAL A 140 3.59 24.47 -13.30
N ALA A 141 3.91 25.23 -14.34
CA ALA A 141 4.63 24.73 -15.51
C ALA A 141 6.03 24.21 -15.16
N LYS A 142 6.80 24.95 -14.33
CA LYS A 142 8.12 24.54 -13.84
C LYS A 142 8.02 23.32 -12.91
N TRP A 143 6.98 23.24 -12.08
CA TRP A 143 6.74 22.10 -11.20
C TRP A 143 6.41 20.84 -12.00
N ASP A 144 5.58 20.97 -13.03
CA ASP A 144 5.16 19.87 -13.90
C ASP A 144 6.31 19.37 -14.78
N SER A 145 7.12 20.25 -15.37
CA SER A 145 8.27 19.82 -16.18
C SER A 145 9.30 19.05 -15.35
N THR A 146 9.48 19.43 -14.08
CA THR A 146 10.48 18.85 -13.17
C THR A 146 9.97 17.63 -12.36
N PHE A 147 8.74 17.17 -12.60
CA PHE A 147 8.12 16.05 -11.88
C PHE A 147 9.00 14.80 -11.78
N HIS A 148 9.56 14.33 -12.91
CA HIS A 148 10.34 13.09 -12.94
C HIS A 148 11.63 13.20 -12.11
N PHE A 149 12.30 14.34 -12.18
CA PHE A 149 13.47 14.62 -11.35
C PHE A 149 13.12 14.59 -9.86
N ARG A 150 12.07 15.34 -9.47
CA ARG A 150 11.62 15.41 -8.07
C ARG A 150 11.18 14.05 -7.54
N LYS A 151 10.54 13.23 -8.36
CA LYS A 151 10.14 11.87 -7.98
C LYS A 151 11.34 10.93 -7.83
N ASN A 152 12.35 11.06 -8.68
CA ASN A 152 13.58 10.29 -8.58
C ASN A 152 14.37 10.64 -7.31
N LEU A 153 14.37 11.91 -6.88
CA LEU A 153 14.95 12.31 -5.59
C LEU A 153 14.32 11.57 -4.40
N LEU A 154 12.99 11.43 -4.41
CA LEU A 154 12.26 10.75 -3.34
C LEU A 154 12.46 9.22 -3.37
N LYS A 155 12.48 8.62 -4.57
CA LYS A 155 12.53 7.15 -4.76
C LYS A 155 13.93 6.55 -4.89
N SER A 156 14.98 7.37 -5.01
CA SER A 156 16.35 6.89 -5.24
C SER A 156 16.82 5.98 -4.10
N LYS A 157 17.33 4.79 -4.43
CA LYS A 157 17.87 3.85 -3.42
C LYS A 157 19.21 4.32 -2.83
N THR A 158 19.98 5.07 -3.60
CA THR A 158 21.34 5.50 -3.25
C THR A 158 21.37 6.89 -2.63
N ASN A 159 20.38 7.73 -2.93
CA ASN A 159 20.32 9.12 -2.47
C ASN A 159 18.86 9.56 -2.18
N CYS A 160 18.14 8.78 -1.37
CA CYS A 160 16.78 9.13 -0.94
C CYS A 160 16.85 10.34 -0.01
N ILE A 161 16.28 11.46 -0.45
CA ILE A 161 16.11 12.65 0.38
C ILE A 161 15.01 12.42 1.43
N SER A 162 15.14 12.99 2.62
CA SER A 162 14.03 12.97 3.59
C SER A 162 12.91 13.93 3.16
N VAL A 163 11.69 13.73 3.67
CA VAL A 163 10.57 14.64 3.39
C VAL A 163 10.86 16.05 3.91
N ASP A 164 11.55 16.15 5.04
CA ASP A 164 11.93 17.44 5.62
C ASP A 164 12.94 18.15 4.72
N ASP A 165 14.01 17.46 4.32
CA ASP A 165 15.02 17.99 3.40
C ASP A 165 14.41 18.35 2.04
N TYR A 166 13.43 17.57 1.55
CA TYR A 166 12.72 17.86 0.31
C TYR A 166 11.91 19.16 0.40
N CYS A 167 11.15 19.34 1.48
CA CYS A 167 10.40 20.58 1.71
C CYS A 167 11.31 21.78 1.95
N GLN A 168 12.46 21.59 2.60
CA GLN A 168 13.47 22.64 2.78
C GLN A 168 14.17 22.99 1.48
N GLN A 169 14.38 22.01 0.61
CA GLN A 169 15.00 22.19 -0.70
C GLN A 169 14.07 22.93 -1.66
N PHE A 170 12.79 22.56 -1.73
CA PHE A 170 11.81 23.19 -2.62
C PHE A 170 10.96 24.21 -1.87
N LEU A 171 11.52 25.40 -1.69
CA LEU A 171 10.91 26.49 -0.91
C LEU A 171 9.51 26.90 -1.40
N VAL A 172 9.19 26.67 -2.67
CA VAL A 172 7.85 26.89 -3.24
C VAL A 172 6.74 26.12 -2.49
N LEU A 173 7.09 25.04 -1.80
CA LEU A 173 6.13 24.26 -1.02
C LEU A 173 5.68 24.97 0.27
N ASP A 174 6.44 25.96 0.76
CA ASP A 174 6.07 26.80 1.91
C ASP A 174 4.95 27.80 1.56
N SER A 175 4.65 27.95 0.27
CA SER A 175 3.62 28.84 -0.24
C SER A 175 2.20 28.29 -0.08
N VAL A 176 1.21 29.15 -0.32
CA VAL A 176 -0.20 28.76 -0.33
C VAL A 176 -0.56 27.74 -1.43
N ILE A 177 0.17 27.74 -2.55
CA ILE A 177 -0.04 26.79 -3.66
C ILE A 177 0.70 25.47 -3.47
N GLY A 178 1.54 25.34 -2.44
CA GLY A 178 2.34 24.13 -2.21
C GLY A 178 1.49 22.85 -2.09
N ALA A 179 0.28 22.97 -1.53
CA ALA A 179 -0.69 21.87 -1.49
C ALA A 179 -1.14 21.45 -2.90
N ASP A 180 -1.49 22.42 -3.74
CA ASP A 180 -1.97 22.19 -5.11
C ASP A 180 -0.86 21.55 -5.97
N LEU A 181 0.39 21.97 -5.77
CA LEU A 181 1.56 21.38 -6.43
C LEU A 181 1.79 19.91 -6.03
N LEU A 182 1.64 19.57 -4.75
CA LEU A 182 1.73 18.17 -4.30
C LEU A 182 0.53 17.34 -4.77
N GLN A 183 -0.64 17.96 -4.90
CA GLN A 183 -1.82 17.32 -5.45
C GLN A 183 -1.65 17.01 -6.94
N SER A 184 -1.08 17.93 -7.73
CA SER A 184 -0.83 17.68 -9.16
C SER A 184 0.13 16.51 -9.37
N ASP A 185 1.16 16.37 -8.53
CA ASP A 185 2.06 15.22 -8.52
C ASP A 185 1.30 13.90 -8.28
N PHE A 186 0.38 13.89 -7.32
CA PHE A 186 -0.45 12.72 -7.02
C PHE A 186 -1.35 12.36 -8.20
N GLU A 187 -2.04 13.33 -8.79
CA GLU A 187 -2.96 13.13 -9.91
C GLU A 187 -2.24 12.57 -11.13
N ARG A 188 -1.02 13.05 -11.38
CA ARG A 188 -0.17 12.55 -12.47
C ARG A 188 0.29 11.11 -12.23
N GLU A 189 0.60 10.73 -10.98
CA GLU A 189 1.01 9.37 -10.65
C GLU A 189 -0.18 8.39 -10.60
N PHE A 190 -1.37 8.88 -10.25
CA PHE A 190 -2.58 8.07 -10.05
C PHE A 190 -3.81 8.65 -10.78
N PRO A 191 -3.79 8.68 -12.12
CA PRO A 191 -4.89 9.26 -12.88
C PRO A 191 -6.21 8.54 -12.60
N GLY A 192 -7.26 9.33 -12.32
CA GLY A 192 -8.63 8.85 -12.11
C GLY A 192 -8.96 8.30 -10.71
N LYS A 193 -8.11 8.52 -9.70
CA LYS A 193 -8.36 8.05 -8.33
C LYS A 193 -9.04 9.07 -7.39
N ASN A 194 -9.21 10.33 -7.79
CA ASN A 194 -9.71 11.38 -6.90
C ASN A 194 -11.18 11.20 -6.43
N ASP A 195 -12.04 10.54 -7.21
CA ASP A 195 -13.49 10.64 -6.99
C ASP A 195 -14.11 9.52 -6.14
N LYS A 196 -13.39 8.42 -5.85
CA LYS A 196 -13.99 7.21 -5.24
C LYS A 196 -13.46 6.86 -3.85
N ASP A 197 -12.32 7.42 -3.45
CA ASP A 197 -11.63 6.99 -2.23
C ASP A 197 -12.01 7.80 -0.99
N ALA A 198 -12.46 9.06 -1.11
CA ALA A 198 -12.81 9.89 0.05
C ALA A 198 -13.95 9.28 0.92
N ILE A 199 -14.96 8.66 0.28
CA ILE A 199 -16.05 7.98 0.97
C ILE A 199 -15.52 6.73 1.69
N ILE A 200 -14.71 5.90 1.02
CA ILE A 200 -14.11 4.69 1.60
C ILE A 200 -13.18 5.06 2.76
N LEU A 201 -12.33 6.08 2.59
CA LEU A 201 -11.41 6.58 3.62
C LEU A 201 -12.14 7.14 4.84
N SER A 202 -13.28 7.83 4.66
CA SER A 202 -14.10 8.32 5.79
C SER A 202 -14.74 7.19 6.61
N LEU A 203 -15.05 6.08 5.93
CA LEU A 203 -15.66 4.91 6.55
C LEU A 203 -14.63 3.91 7.09
N LEU A 204 -13.34 4.04 6.79
CA LEU A 204 -12.29 3.11 7.25
C LEU A 204 -12.34 2.79 8.75
N PRO A 205 -12.51 3.75 9.69
CA PRO A 205 -12.58 3.43 11.12
C PRO A 205 -13.81 2.57 11.49
N TYR A 206 -14.84 2.56 10.64
CA TYR A 206 -16.08 1.80 10.83
C TYR A 206 -16.12 0.50 10.01
N ILE A 207 -15.46 0.47 8.84
CA ILE A 207 -15.38 -0.69 7.96
C ILE A 207 -14.37 -1.71 8.49
N ILE A 208 -13.24 -1.23 9.02
CA ILE A 208 -12.25 -2.11 9.62
C ILE A 208 -12.70 -2.39 11.05
N ALA A 209 -13.52 -3.43 11.18
CA ALA A 209 -13.76 -4.05 12.47
C ALA A 209 -12.39 -4.37 13.05
N ALA A 210 -12.05 -3.74 14.19
CA ALA A 210 -10.81 -4.05 14.89
C ALA A 210 -10.77 -5.57 15.05
N ASP A 211 -9.83 -6.21 14.37
CA ASP A 211 -9.66 -7.66 14.45
C ASP A 211 -9.65 -7.97 15.93
N ARG A 212 -10.71 -8.64 16.41
CA ARG A 212 -10.76 -9.12 17.78
C ARG A 212 -9.67 -10.17 17.82
N ILE A 213 -8.45 -9.74 18.15
CA ILE A 213 -7.34 -10.63 18.43
C ILE A 213 -7.90 -11.54 19.49
N ARG A 214 -8.25 -12.77 19.08
CA ARG A 214 -8.75 -13.81 19.97
C ARG A 214 -7.78 -13.80 21.13
N LYS A 215 -8.24 -13.41 22.32
CA LYS A 215 -7.48 -13.50 23.55
C LYS A 215 -7.04 -14.97 23.63
N ARG A 216 -5.84 -15.29 23.13
CA ARG A 216 -5.19 -16.54 23.46
C ARG A 216 -5.12 -16.46 24.98
N LYS A 217 -5.84 -17.36 25.66
CA LYS A 217 -5.68 -17.59 27.09
C LYS A 217 -4.19 -17.86 27.28
N ILE A 218 -3.43 -16.83 27.60
CA ILE A 218 -2.12 -16.98 28.17
C ILE A 218 -2.43 -17.54 29.55
N ASN A 219 -2.27 -18.85 29.70
CA ASN A 219 -2.28 -19.50 31.00
C ASN A 219 -1.13 -18.90 31.79
N LYS A 220 -1.42 -17.82 32.52
CA LYS A 220 -0.50 -17.18 33.44
C LYS A 220 -0.38 -18.11 34.63
N LYS A 221 0.64 -18.98 34.60
CA LYS A 221 1.08 -19.74 35.76
C LYS A 221 1.62 -18.69 36.74
N SER A 222 0.90 -18.53 37.84
CA SER A 222 1.26 -17.64 38.94
C SER A 222 2.50 -18.18 39.63
N ASP A 223 3.60 -17.45 39.56
CA ASP A 223 4.63 -17.50 40.60
C ASP A 223 4.79 -16.08 41.16
N ASN A 224 4.76 -16.02 42.48
CA ASN A 224 4.80 -14.81 43.29
C ASN A 224 6.18 -14.16 43.21
N SER A 225 6.21 -12.88 42.87
CA SER A 225 7.23 -11.95 43.35
C SER A 225 6.65 -10.55 43.35
N GLU A 226 6.39 -10.02 44.55
CA GLU A 226 6.24 -8.59 44.79
C GLU A 226 7.61 -7.95 44.63
N GLU A 227 7.76 -7.04 43.67
CA GLU A 227 8.77 -5.98 43.79
C GLU A 227 8.33 -4.73 43.02
N ILE A 228 8.50 -3.61 43.71
CA ILE A 228 8.09 -2.26 43.36
C ILE A 228 9.18 -1.66 42.47
N GLY A 229 8.82 -1.18 41.28
CA GLY A 229 9.72 -0.40 40.44
C GLY A 229 9.02 0.15 39.20
N GLU A 230 8.89 1.48 39.14
CA GLU A 230 8.50 2.21 37.93
C GLU A 230 9.56 1.99 36.84
N GLU A 231 9.31 1.07 35.90
CA GLU A 231 10.12 0.92 34.70
C GLU A 231 9.47 1.59 33.49
N ILE A 232 10.24 2.51 32.90
CA ILE A 232 10.00 3.16 31.63
C ILE A 232 9.97 2.09 30.53
N ALA A 233 8.83 2.02 29.83
CA ALA A 233 8.54 1.08 28.78
C ALA A 233 9.54 1.15 27.60
N GLY A 234 10.48 0.21 27.58
CA GLY A 234 11.40 0.01 26.48
C GLY A 234 11.73 -1.46 26.32
N SER A 235 10.79 -2.28 25.80
CA SER A 235 11.14 -3.62 25.32
C SER A 235 10.27 -4.12 24.18
N SER A 236 10.95 -4.79 23.27
CA SER A 236 10.54 -5.29 21.96
C SER A 236 9.60 -6.52 22.07
N ASN A 237 8.74 -6.67 21.06
CA ASN A 237 7.93 -7.85 20.72
C ASN A 237 6.58 -8.11 21.43
N GLY A 238 6.02 -7.13 22.14
CA GLY A 238 4.59 -7.13 22.47
C GLY A 238 3.76 -6.39 21.42
N LYS A 239 2.81 -7.05 20.75
CA LYS A 239 1.77 -6.38 19.95
C LYS A 239 0.89 -5.55 20.88
N TYR A 240 1.30 -4.33 21.22
CA TYR A 240 0.46 -3.42 21.98
C TYR A 240 -0.76 -3.05 21.12
N LEU A 241 -1.93 -3.44 21.60
CA LEU A 241 -3.19 -2.88 21.16
C LEU A 241 -3.18 -1.44 21.64
N THR A 242 -2.79 -0.52 20.76
CA THR A 242 -2.98 0.91 21.01
C THR A 242 -4.45 1.15 21.35
N SER A 243 -4.70 1.92 22.41
CA SER A 243 -6.06 2.23 22.84
C SER A 243 -6.84 2.88 21.70
N PHE A 244 -8.17 2.80 21.71
CA PHE A 244 -8.99 3.45 20.67
C PHE A 244 -8.67 4.96 20.56
N LEU A 245 -8.40 5.60 21.71
CA LEU A 245 -7.99 7.00 21.77
C LEU A 245 -6.63 7.22 21.11
N GLU A 246 -5.65 6.34 21.35
CA GLU A 246 -4.33 6.40 20.69
C GLU A 246 -4.45 6.24 19.18
N ARG A 247 -5.24 5.26 18.71
CA ARG A 247 -5.51 5.08 17.27
C ARG A 247 -6.15 6.32 16.66
N ARG A 248 -7.15 6.89 17.33
CA ARG A 248 -7.80 8.13 16.87
C ARG A 248 -6.81 9.29 16.81
N SER A 249 -5.99 9.45 17.85
CA SER A 249 -4.96 10.50 17.91
C SER A 249 -3.83 10.32 16.91
N SER A 250 -3.65 9.11 16.36
CA SER A 250 -2.70 8.84 15.29
C SER A 250 -3.21 9.24 13.90
N LEU A 251 -4.52 9.46 13.73
CA LEU A 251 -5.13 9.79 12.44
C LEU A 251 -5.16 11.29 12.16
N PHE A 252 -5.33 12.12 13.20
CA PHE A 252 -5.36 13.57 13.09
C PHE A 252 -5.04 14.22 14.43
N ILE A 253 -4.54 15.45 14.38
CA ILE A 253 -4.38 16.32 15.53
C ILE A 253 -5.69 17.08 15.73
N HIS A 254 -6.18 17.12 16.97
CA HIS A 254 -7.33 17.94 17.34
C HIS A 254 -6.88 18.98 18.36
N ALA A 255 -7.25 20.24 18.10
CA ALA A 255 -7.02 21.38 18.98
C ALA A 255 -8.37 22.06 19.25
N GLN A 256 -8.70 22.37 20.51
CA GLN A 256 -9.96 23.07 20.81
C GLN A 256 -9.90 24.54 20.43
N SER A 257 -8.68 25.12 20.44
CA SER A 257 -8.43 26.52 20.10
C SER A 257 -7.15 26.67 19.28
N SER A 258 -6.96 27.84 18.67
CA SER A 258 -5.75 28.15 17.91
C SER A 258 -4.48 28.11 18.77
N ALA A 259 -4.58 28.40 20.07
CA ALA A 259 -3.47 28.36 21.02
C ALA A 259 -2.95 26.92 21.25
N GLU A 260 -3.81 25.92 21.15
CA GLU A 260 -3.46 24.51 21.36
C GLU A 260 -2.77 23.86 20.15
N ILE A 261 -2.80 24.50 18.98
CA ILE A 261 -2.21 23.97 17.75
C ILE A 261 -0.72 23.65 17.96
N ALA A 262 0.04 24.59 18.53
CA ALA A 262 1.47 24.43 18.75
C ALA A 262 1.77 23.24 19.69
N VAL A 263 0.96 23.09 20.74
CA VAL A 263 1.08 21.98 21.70
C VAL A 263 0.82 20.65 21.01
N GLY A 264 -0.26 20.54 20.23
CA GLY A 264 -0.62 19.33 19.49
C GLY A 264 0.45 18.93 18.47
N VAL A 265 0.95 19.89 17.69
CA VAL A 265 2.01 19.66 16.69
C VAL A 265 3.32 19.24 17.36
N ASN A 266 3.72 19.88 18.46
CA ASN A 266 4.95 19.52 19.18
C ASN A 266 4.86 18.13 19.81
N LYS A 267 3.71 17.77 20.38
CA LYS A 267 3.45 16.42 20.89
C LYS A 267 3.55 15.37 19.78
N TYR A 268 3.00 15.66 18.60
CA TYR A 268 3.11 14.77 17.44
C TYR A 268 4.55 14.62 16.95
N LYS A 269 5.31 15.72 16.87
CA LYS A 269 6.75 15.68 16.54
C LYS A 269 7.56 14.85 17.54
N ALA A 270 7.31 15.01 18.83
CA ALA A 270 7.96 14.23 19.88
C ALA A 270 7.67 12.73 19.71
N HIS A 271 6.42 12.36 19.39
CA HIS A 271 6.03 10.97 19.11
C HIS A 271 6.75 10.39 17.89
N LEU A 272 6.82 11.13 16.79
CA LEU A 272 7.55 10.71 15.59
C LEU A 272 9.04 10.51 15.87
N LYS A 273 9.65 11.42 16.64
CA LYS A 273 11.05 11.32 17.08
C LYS A 273 11.28 10.07 17.95
N ALA A 274 10.39 9.81 18.91
CA ALA A 274 10.47 8.63 19.78
C ALA A 274 10.33 7.31 18.98
N THR A 275 9.49 7.31 17.95
CA THR A 275 9.24 6.14 17.09
C THR A 275 10.22 6.00 15.91
N LYS A 276 11.19 6.91 15.79
CA LYS A 276 12.14 6.99 14.67
C LYS A 276 11.44 7.03 13.31
N LEU A 277 10.27 7.65 13.24
CA LEU A 277 9.54 7.88 12.00
C LEU A 277 9.90 9.25 11.42
N LYS A 278 9.98 9.32 10.09
CA LYS A 278 10.09 10.62 9.38
C LYS A 278 8.83 11.44 9.64
N PHE A 279 8.92 12.77 9.54
CA PHE A 279 7.73 13.62 9.66
C PHE A 279 6.74 13.28 8.54
N GLN A 280 5.48 13.12 8.92
CA GLN A 280 4.41 12.67 8.04
C GLN A 280 3.32 13.74 7.97
N PRO A 281 2.69 13.94 6.80
CA PRO A 281 1.55 14.85 6.68
C PRO A 281 0.43 14.40 7.62
N VAL A 282 -0.10 15.32 8.41
CA VAL A 282 -1.14 15.03 9.41
C VAL A 282 -2.29 16.03 9.30
N PRO A 283 -3.54 15.57 9.20
CA PRO A 283 -4.70 16.45 9.31
C PRO A 283 -4.76 17.08 10.71
N LEU A 284 -5.08 18.37 10.77
CA LEU A 284 -5.28 19.14 11.99
C LEU A 284 -6.66 19.78 11.95
N PHE A 285 -7.47 19.54 12.98
CA PHE A 285 -8.79 20.16 13.15
C PHE A 285 -8.78 21.09 14.36
N VAL A 286 -9.31 22.30 14.17
CA VAL A 286 -9.38 23.33 15.21
C VAL A 286 -10.85 23.64 15.51
N GLY A 287 -11.20 23.70 16.78
CA GLY A 287 -12.56 23.94 17.27
C GLY A 287 -13.25 22.66 17.79
N PRO A 288 -14.51 22.74 18.24
CA PRO A 288 -15.27 21.58 18.68
C PRO A 288 -15.43 20.53 17.58
N LEU A 289 -15.33 19.23 17.90
CA LEU A 289 -15.52 18.18 16.87
C LEU A 289 -16.94 18.14 16.28
N SER A 290 -17.93 18.68 17.00
CA SER A 290 -19.30 18.86 16.50
C SER A 290 -19.42 19.99 15.48
N SER A 291 -18.47 20.93 15.46
CA SER A 291 -18.47 22.12 14.61
C SER A 291 -17.02 22.59 14.44
N VAL A 292 -16.29 21.96 13.52
CA VAL A 292 -14.88 22.29 13.27
C VAL A 292 -14.78 23.66 12.60
N ASP A 293 -14.08 24.60 13.25
CA ASP A 293 -13.94 25.98 12.79
C ASP A 293 -12.96 26.10 11.62
N SER A 294 -11.87 25.34 11.67
CA SER A 294 -10.86 25.32 10.62
C SER A 294 -10.15 23.98 10.53
N SER A 295 -9.74 23.63 9.31
CA SER A 295 -9.05 22.38 9.00
C SER A 295 -7.77 22.68 8.24
N TYR A 296 -6.72 21.92 8.55
CA TYR A 296 -5.41 22.07 7.95
C TYR A 296 -4.78 20.70 7.68
N VAL A 297 -3.80 20.67 6.78
CA VAL A 297 -2.80 19.61 6.71
C VAL A 297 -1.46 20.19 7.13
N ILE A 298 -0.82 19.57 8.12
CA ILE A 298 0.49 19.97 8.61
C ILE A 298 1.54 19.12 7.94
N LEU A 299 2.49 19.77 7.26
CA LEU A 299 3.67 19.16 6.68
C LEU A 299 4.90 19.93 7.18
N ASN A 300 5.69 19.30 8.05
CA ASN A 300 6.78 19.91 8.82
C ASN A 300 6.33 21.13 9.66
N ASN A 301 6.63 22.34 9.18
CA ASN A 301 6.22 23.61 9.79
C ASN A 301 5.15 24.34 8.95
N ILE A 302 4.80 23.78 7.80
CA ILE A 302 3.88 24.36 6.82
C ILE A 302 2.46 23.91 7.16
N ARG A 303 1.49 24.81 6.98
CA ARG A 303 0.07 24.54 7.24
C ARG A 303 -0.76 24.85 6.00
N TYR A 304 -1.23 23.81 5.34
CA TYR A 304 -2.14 23.95 4.20
C TYR A 304 -3.57 24.01 4.71
N LYS A 305 -4.24 25.16 4.57
CA LYS A 305 -5.63 25.33 4.99
C LYS A 305 -6.57 24.64 4.00
N THR A 306 -7.59 23.94 4.51
CA THR A 306 -8.65 23.35 3.69
C THR A 306 -10.02 23.91 4.07
N ASP A 307 -10.99 23.76 3.18
CA ASP A 307 -12.38 24.17 3.39
C ASP A 307 -13.12 23.25 4.36
N LYS A 308 -12.83 21.95 4.33
CA LYS A 308 -13.52 20.92 5.14
C LYS A 308 -12.55 19.93 5.79
N PRO A 309 -12.91 19.33 6.95
CA PRO A 309 -12.11 18.28 7.59
C PRO A 309 -11.85 17.08 6.69
N LEU A 310 -12.85 16.69 5.88
CA LEU A 310 -12.72 15.58 4.95
C LEU A 310 -11.69 15.87 3.85
N HIS A 311 -11.65 17.11 3.38
CA HIS A 311 -10.68 17.55 2.39
C HIS A 311 -9.25 17.51 2.97
N ALA A 312 -9.03 17.99 4.20
CA ALA A 312 -7.73 17.86 4.86
C ALA A 312 -7.26 16.39 4.98
N LYS A 313 -8.17 15.47 5.31
CA LYS A 313 -7.83 14.04 5.33
C LYS A 313 -7.41 13.52 3.95
N ASN A 314 -8.18 13.85 2.91
CA ASN A 314 -7.88 13.42 1.54
C ASN A 314 -6.53 14.00 1.07
N LEU A 315 -6.32 15.30 1.27
CA LEU A 315 -5.09 16.00 0.94
C LEU A 315 -3.89 15.40 1.67
N ALA A 316 -4.01 15.12 2.98
CA ALA A 316 -2.93 14.45 3.72
C ALA A 316 -2.57 13.10 3.09
N CYS A 317 -3.58 12.29 2.73
CA CYS A 317 -3.36 11.04 2.00
C CYS A 317 -2.68 11.28 0.64
N GLN A 318 -3.13 12.22 -0.17
CA GLN A 318 -2.50 12.52 -1.47
C GLN A 318 -1.02 12.93 -1.28
N ILE A 319 -0.74 13.79 -0.28
CA ILE A 319 0.62 14.19 0.08
C ILE A 319 1.47 12.98 0.54
N TYR A 320 0.91 12.03 1.29
CA TYR A 320 1.62 10.79 1.66
C TYR A 320 2.15 10.06 0.40
N TRP A 321 1.30 9.91 -0.61
CA TRP A 321 1.64 9.20 -1.83
C TRP A 321 2.58 10.01 -2.73
N ALA A 322 2.34 11.32 -2.85
CA ALA A 322 3.20 12.22 -3.62
C ALA A 322 4.65 12.18 -3.11
N LEU A 323 4.82 12.26 -1.78
CA LEU A 323 6.11 12.30 -1.10
C LEU A 323 6.73 10.92 -0.81
N ASP A 324 6.11 9.82 -1.25
CA ASP A 324 6.55 8.44 -0.97
C ASP A 324 6.74 8.17 0.54
N CYS A 325 5.88 8.77 1.36
CA CYS A 325 5.87 8.61 2.80
C CYS A 325 5.36 7.22 3.19
N HIS A 326 6.03 6.58 4.14
CA HIS A 326 5.53 5.35 4.73
C HIS A 326 4.38 5.67 5.70
N TYR A 327 3.29 4.91 5.64
CA TYR A 327 2.24 5.00 6.65
C TYR A 327 2.76 4.66 8.05
N PRO A 328 2.29 5.36 9.10
CA PRO A 328 2.64 5.04 10.47
C PRO A 328 2.24 3.59 10.80
N SER A 329 3.02 2.92 11.65
CA SER A 329 2.77 1.51 12.00
C SER A 329 1.39 1.31 12.62
N GLN A 330 0.87 2.33 13.29
CA GLN A 330 -0.48 2.39 13.86
C GLN A 330 -1.57 2.27 12.79
N ALA A 331 -1.34 2.86 11.61
CA ALA A 331 -2.25 2.78 10.48
C ALA A 331 -2.22 1.42 9.78
N LYS A 332 -1.21 0.57 9.99
CA LYS A 332 -1.20 -0.81 9.43
C LYS A 332 -2.30 -1.71 9.99
N SER A 333 -2.91 -1.30 11.11
CA SER A 333 -4.03 -2.03 11.75
C SER A 333 -5.41 -1.57 11.29
N ILE A 334 -5.46 -0.53 10.44
CA ILE A 334 -6.62 0.00 9.76
C ILE A 334 -6.58 -0.60 8.36
#